data_AF-A0A3E4QHG5-F1
#
_entry.id   AF-A0A3E4QHG5-F1
#
_cell.length_a   1.000
_cell.length_b   1.000
_cell.length_c   1.000
_cell.angle_alpha   90.00
_cell.angle_beta   90.00
_cell.angle_gamma   90.00
#
_symmetry.space_group_name_H-M   'P 1'
#
loop_
_entity.id
_entity.type
_entity.pdbx_description
1 polymer ?
#
loop_
_entity_poly.entity_id
_entity_poly.type
_entity_poly.pdbx_seq_one_letter_code
_entity_poly.pdbx_strand_id
1 'polypeptide(L)'
;MTHRAKENLEASLDYPKQLRIIAYSQPDSAFGVTYFTRNEITGMLKVMAVVTKQLMAKTKDISDISNSDAYTIGLMRRQMNAATEVQNMIFKNVQKGQWSGWKVKIDYECVDKDGLKYRAERWVFFDKDGKNVIKTFEIPLP
;
A
#
# COMPACT_ATOMS: atom_id res chain seq x y z
N MET A 1 12.90 13.43 -2.61
CA MET A 1 12.27 12.09 -2.55
C MET A 1 10.77 12.15 -2.64
N THR A 2 10.07 12.90 -1.78
CA THR A 2 8.60 13.00 -1.78
C THR A 2 8.00 13.38 -3.14
N HIS A 3 8.62 14.34 -3.84
CA HIS A 3 8.24 14.68 -5.22
C HIS A 3 8.35 13.48 -6.19
N ARG A 4 9.49 12.79 -6.20
CA ARG A 4 9.70 11.59 -7.03
C ARG A 4 8.76 10.43 -6.67
N ALA A 5 8.42 10.31 -5.39
CA ALA A 5 7.46 9.32 -4.92
C ALA A 5 6.06 9.61 -5.50
N LYS A 6 5.67 10.89 -5.56
CA LYS A 6 4.43 11.34 -6.22
C LYS A 6 4.49 11.08 -7.73
N GLU A 7 5.59 11.42 -8.41
CA GLU A 7 5.72 11.18 -9.85
C GLU A 7 5.62 9.68 -10.19
N ASN A 8 6.27 8.83 -9.39
CA ASN A 8 6.16 7.37 -9.54
C ASN A 8 4.72 6.87 -9.32
N LEU A 9 4.03 7.42 -8.31
CA LEU A 9 2.61 7.12 -8.08
C LEU A 9 1.77 7.54 -9.28
N GLU A 10 1.87 8.80 -9.74
CA GLU A 10 1.14 9.33 -10.89
C GLU A 10 1.34 8.49 -12.15
N ALA A 11 2.59 8.08 -12.43
CA ALA A 11 2.90 7.23 -13.57
C ALA A 11 2.30 5.82 -13.48
N SER A 12 1.90 5.37 -12.29
CA SER A 12 1.31 4.04 -12.06
C SER A 12 -0.22 4.01 -12.04
N LEU A 13 -0.89 5.17 -12.09
CA LEU A 13 -2.34 5.28 -11.98
C LEU A 13 -3.03 5.27 -13.35
N ASP A 14 -4.20 4.65 -13.43
CA ASP A 14 -5.05 4.69 -14.63
C ASP A 14 -5.55 6.11 -14.93
N TYR A 15 -5.89 6.86 -13.87
CA TYR A 15 -6.45 8.22 -13.95
C TYR A 15 -5.64 9.22 -13.11
N PRO A 16 -4.39 9.56 -13.51
CA PRO A 16 -3.50 10.38 -12.68
C PRO A 16 -4.03 11.79 -12.41
N LYS A 17 -4.87 12.34 -13.29
CA LYS A 17 -5.53 13.65 -13.07
C LYS A 17 -6.54 13.66 -11.92
N GLN A 18 -6.99 12.48 -11.49
CA GLN A 18 -7.92 12.30 -10.37
C GLN A 18 -7.19 11.94 -9.06
N LEU A 19 -5.85 11.95 -9.07
CA LEU A 19 -5.06 11.75 -7.87
C LEU A 19 -5.26 12.91 -6.90
N ARG A 20 -5.65 12.56 -5.67
CA ARG A 20 -5.65 13.46 -4.53
C ARG A 20 -4.73 12.92 -3.45
N ILE A 21 -3.66 13.65 -3.18
CA ILE A 21 -2.77 13.33 -2.07
C ILE A 21 -3.42 13.73 -0.75
N ILE A 22 -3.43 12.82 0.21
CA ILE A 22 -3.95 13.03 1.56
C ILE A 22 -2.80 13.41 2.50
N ALA A 23 -1.70 12.66 2.48
CA ALA A 23 -0.55 12.89 3.35
C ALA A 23 0.76 12.33 2.78
N TYR A 24 1.87 12.86 3.30
CA TYR A 24 3.22 12.33 3.08
C TYR A 24 3.89 12.04 4.42
N SER A 25 4.64 10.94 4.49
CA SER A 25 5.65 10.81 5.54
C SER A 25 6.90 11.61 5.20
N GLN A 26 7.66 11.97 6.22
CA GLN A 26 9.07 12.31 6.01
C GLN A 26 9.81 11.06 5.50
N PRO A 27 10.87 11.23 4.68
CA PRO A 27 11.75 10.12 4.32
C PRO A 27 12.38 9.50 5.56
N ASP A 28 12.31 8.17 5.66
CA ASP A 28 12.90 7.39 6.75
C ASP A 28 13.93 6.39 6.21
N SER A 29 14.80 5.89 7.08
CA SER A 29 15.82 4.91 6.74
C SER A 29 15.22 3.55 6.37
N ALA A 30 15.64 3.01 5.23
CA ALA A 30 15.35 1.64 4.82
C ALA A 30 16.54 0.71 5.15
N PHE A 31 16.23 -0.51 5.60
CA PHE A 31 17.19 -1.56 5.94
C PHE A 31 16.85 -2.82 5.14
N GLY A 32 16.89 -2.69 3.81
CA GLY A 32 16.25 -3.59 2.85
C GLY A 32 14.83 -3.14 2.50
N VAL A 33 14.24 -3.78 1.49
CA VAL A 33 12.89 -3.47 0.97
C VAL A 33 11.78 -4.34 1.60
N THR A 34 12.13 -5.14 2.60
CA THR A 34 11.24 -6.04 3.33
C THR A 34 11.31 -5.87 4.85
N TYR A 35 12.18 -4.97 5.34
CA TYR A 35 12.31 -4.70 6.78
C TYR A 35 11.41 -3.54 7.20
N PHE A 36 10.63 -3.78 8.26
CA PHE A 36 9.78 -2.78 8.89
C PHE A 36 9.93 -2.88 10.40
N THR A 37 9.79 -1.75 11.08
CA THR A 37 9.72 -1.71 12.54
C THR A 37 8.44 -2.38 13.02
N ARG A 38 8.41 -2.82 14.28
CA ARG A 38 7.20 -3.39 14.90
C ARG A 38 6.01 -2.43 14.83
N ASN A 39 6.25 -1.12 14.96
CA ASN A 39 5.20 -0.10 14.90
C ASN A 39 4.59 0.01 13.50
N GLU A 40 5.42 -0.03 12.46
CA GLU A 40 4.95 -0.03 11.07
C GLU A 40 4.16 -1.29 10.76
N ILE A 41 4.68 -2.47 11.13
CA ILE A 41 3.98 -3.75 10.97
C ILE A 41 2.62 -3.71 11.68
N THR A 42 2.59 -3.22 12.93
CA THR A 42 1.35 -3.08 13.70
C THR A 42 0.37 -2.12 13.02
N GLY A 43 0.86 -1.02 12.46
CA GLY A 43 0.05 -0.06 11.70
C GLY A 43 -0.59 -0.69 10.47
N MET A 44 0.22 -1.37 9.65
CA MET A 44 -0.24 -2.08 8.45
C MET A 44 -1.29 -3.15 8.79
N LEU A 45 -1.02 -3.98 9.80
CA LEU A 45 -1.94 -5.03 10.25
C LEU A 45 -3.27 -4.47 10.77
N LYS A 46 -3.25 -3.33 11.48
CA LYS A 46 -4.47 -2.66 11.94
C LYS A 46 -5.33 -2.18 10.79
N VAL A 47 -4.72 -1.52 9.79
CA VAL A 47 -5.42 -1.07 8.58
C VAL A 47 -6.04 -2.26 7.85
N MET A 48 -5.25 -3.31 7.62
CA MET A 48 -5.73 -4.52 6.97
C MET A 48 -6.88 -5.18 7.74
N ALA A 49 -6.82 -5.25 9.07
CA ALA A 49 -7.89 -5.82 9.89
C ALA A 49 -9.21 -5.03 9.74
N VAL A 50 -9.14 -3.70 9.66
CA VAL A 50 -10.31 -2.85 9.43
C VAL A 50 -10.93 -3.14 8.05
N VAL A 51 -10.11 -3.19 7.00
CA VAL A 51 -10.57 -3.48 5.64
C VAL A 51 -11.17 -4.89 5.54
N THR A 52 -10.52 -5.89 6.12
CA THR A 52 -11.04 -7.27 6.18
C THR A 52 -12.41 -7.30 6.89
N LYS A 53 -12.55 -6.59 8.03
CA LYS A 53 -13.83 -6.52 8.75
C LYS A 53 -14.92 -5.87 7.90
N GLN A 54 -14.61 -4.81 7.15
CA GLN A 54 -15.56 -4.17 6.23
C GLN A 54 -15.99 -5.13 5.11
N LEU A 55 -15.06 -5.89 4.54
CA LEU A 55 -15.37 -6.90 3.52
C LEU A 55 -16.28 -7.99 4.09
N MET A 56 -15.92 -8.58 5.24
CA MET A 56 -16.74 -9.61 5.91
C MET A 56 -18.14 -9.13 6.30
N ALA A 57 -18.34 -7.83 6.55
CA ALA A 57 -19.67 -7.28 6.81
C ALA A 57 -20.54 -7.19 5.55
N LYS A 58 -19.93 -7.13 4.37
CA LYS A 58 -20.59 -7.00 3.07
C LYS A 58 -20.72 -8.33 2.32
N THR A 59 -19.93 -9.33 2.69
CA THR A 59 -19.90 -10.64 2.05
C THR A 59 -20.27 -11.73 3.05
N LYS A 60 -21.12 -12.69 2.67
CA LYS A 60 -21.40 -13.88 3.49
C LYS A 60 -20.14 -14.73 3.73
N ASP A 61 -19.26 -14.77 2.73
CA ASP A 61 -17.94 -15.38 2.75
C ASP A 61 -17.01 -14.55 1.84
N ILE A 62 -15.75 -14.34 2.23
CA ILE A 62 -14.75 -13.65 1.39
C ILE A 62 -14.55 -14.39 0.06
N SER A 63 -14.79 -15.70 0.02
CA SER A 63 -14.71 -16.51 -1.21
C SER A 63 -15.95 -16.43 -2.10
N ASP A 64 -17.09 -15.89 -1.62
CA ASP A 64 -18.33 -15.75 -2.39
C ASP A 64 -18.55 -14.30 -2.84
N ILE A 65 -17.87 -13.95 -3.94
CA ILE A 65 -17.95 -12.63 -4.58
C ILE A 65 -19.11 -12.50 -5.58
N SER A 66 -19.91 -13.56 -5.78
CA SER A 66 -20.90 -13.64 -6.87
C SER A 66 -21.97 -12.55 -6.80
N ASN A 67 -22.29 -12.06 -5.59
CA ASN A 67 -23.30 -11.04 -5.34
C ASN A 67 -22.70 -9.70 -4.82
N SER A 68 -21.38 -9.53 -4.89
CA SER A 68 -20.72 -8.32 -4.39
C SER A 68 -20.73 -7.20 -5.43
N ASP A 69 -20.89 -5.96 -4.97
CA ASP A 69 -20.76 -4.79 -5.84
C ASP A 69 -19.31 -4.61 -6.33
N ALA A 70 -19.14 -3.87 -7.44
CA ALA A 70 -17.84 -3.67 -8.08
C ALA A 70 -16.79 -3.02 -7.16
N TYR A 71 -17.22 -2.15 -6.24
CA TYR A 71 -16.33 -1.54 -5.25
C TYR A 71 -15.82 -2.58 -4.26
N THR A 72 -16.70 -3.44 -3.75
CA THR A 72 -16.35 -4.54 -2.84
C THR A 72 -15.37 -5.52 -3.50
N ILE A 73 -15.59 -5.88 -4.76
CA ILE A 73 -14.67 -6.72 -5.55
C ILE A 73 -13.30 -6.04 -5.71
N GLY A 74 -13.30 -4.74 -6.07
CA GLY A 74 -12.07 -3.96 -6.21
C GLY A 74 -11.27 -3.85 -4.90
N LEU A 75 -11.96 -3.60 -3.79
CA LEU A 75 -11.36 -3.54 -2.45
C LEU A 75 -10.78 -4.90 -2.04
N MET A 76 -11.50 -5.99 -2.29
CA MET A 76 -11.03 -7.34 -2.00
C MET A 76 -9.77 -7.69 -2.78
N ARG A 77 -9.71 -7.37 -4.09
CA ARG A 77 -8.50 -7.57 -4.91
C ARG A 77 -7.30 -6.79 -4.35
N ARG A 78 -7.50 -5.53 -3.96
CA ARG A 78 -6.45 -4.70 -3.33
C ARG A 78 -6.01 -5.29 -1.99
N GLN A 79 -6.95 -5.77 -1.18
CA GLN A 79 -6.67 -6.40 0.12
C GLN A 79 -5.86 -7.68 -0.04
N MET A 80 -6.19 -8.53 -1.01
CA MET A 80 -5.43 -9.75 -1.31
C MET A 80 -4.00 -9.44 -1.75
N ASN A 81 -3.83 -8.49 -2.67
CA ASN A 81 -2.50 -8.08 -3.13
C ASN A 81 -1.64 -7.53 -1.97
N ALA A 82 -2.24 -6.67 -1.14
CA ALA A 82 -1.57 -6.14 0.06
C ALA A 82 -1.23 -7.24 1.06
N ALA A 83 -2.13 -8.22 1.25
CA ALA A 83 -1.90 -9.34 2.16
C ALA A 83 -0.74 -10.22 1.70
N THR A 84 -0.64 -10.55 0.41
CA THR A 84 0.50 -11.30 -0.12
C THR A 84 1.82 -10.58 0.12
N GLU A 85 1.85 -9.27 -0.12
CA GLU A 85 3.06 -8.47 0.09
C GLU A 85 3.43 -8.39 1.57
N VAL A 86 2.47 -8.04 2.43
CA VAL A 86 2.67 -7.94 3.88
C VAL A 86 3.05 -9.30 4.48
N GLN A 87 2.45 -10.40 4.03
CA GLN A 87 2.84 -11.75 4.45
C GLN A 87 4.30 -12.05 4.09
N ASN A 88 4.71 -11.76 2.85
CA ASN A 88 6.10 -11.94 2.42
C ASN A 88 7.09 -11.14 3.27
N MET A 89 6.67 -9.98 3.79
CA MET A 89 7.52 -9.09 4.61
C MET A 89 7.54 -9.50 6.09
N ILE A 90 6.39 -9.86 6.67
CA ILE A 90 6.26 -10.22 8.10
C ILE A 90 6.80 -11.63 8.38
N PHE A 91 6.40 -12.63 7.57
CA PHE A 91 6.66 -14.03 7.89
C PHE A 91 8.09 -14.48 7.56
N LYS A 92 8.85 -13.70 6.80
CA LYS A 92 10.27 -13.98 6.55
C LYS A 92 11.20 -13.62 7.72
N ASN A 93 10.67 -13.07 8.82
CA ASN A 93 11.41 -12.66 10.03
C ASN A 93 12.76 -12.00 9.70
N VAL A 94 12.72 -11.04 8.76
CA VAL A 94 13.92 -10.45 8.19
C VAL A 94 14.63 -9.63 9.27
N GLN A 95 15.83 -10.06 9.65
CA GLN A 95 16.66 -9.28 10.57
C GLN A 95 16.96 -7.90 9.99
N LYS A 96 17.11 -6.89 10.86
CA LYS A 96 17.50 -5.55 10.43
C LYS A 96 18.86 -5.62 9.74
N GLY A 97 18.86 -5.45 8.41
CA GLY A 97 20.08 -5.43 7.62
C GLY A 97 20.86 -4.12 7.80
N GLN A 98 21.85 -3.93 6.93
CA GLN A 98 22.52 -2.64 6.81
C GLN A 98 21.58 -1.59 6.20
N TRP A 99 21.87 -0.32 6.47
CA TRP A 99 21.17 0.79 5.83
C TRP A 99 21.35 0.70 4.31
N SER A 100 20.22 0.66 3.59
CA SER A 100 20.18 0.39 2.14
C SER A 100 19.59 1.55 1.34
N GLY A 101 19.05 2.57 2.00
CA GLY A 101 18.47 3.73 1.35
C GLY A 101 17.31 4.31 2.14
N TRP A 102 16.27 4.73 1.44
CA TRP A 102 15.18 5.50 2.02
C TRP A 102 13.83 4.88 1.74
N LYS A 103 12.85 5.15 2.59
CA LYS A 103 11.44 4.83 2.36
C LYS A 103 10.57 6.04 2.63
N VAL A 104 9.55 6.24 1.79
CA VAL A 104 8.55 7.31 1.90
C VAL A 104 7.17 6.67 1.77
N LYS A 105 6.23 7.19 2.55
CA LYS A 105 4.83 6.77 2.53
C LYS A 105 3.95 7.89 1.98
N ILE A 106 2.98 7.53 1.15
CA ILE A 106 2.00 8.45 0.55
C ILE A 106 0.61 7.90 0.81
N ASP A 107 -0.22 8.66 1.50
CA ASP A 107 -1.65 8.35 1.60
C ASP A 107 -2.36 9.14 0.49
N TYR A 108 -3.20 8.47 -0.29
CA TYR A 108 -3.86 9.09 -1.43
C TYR A 108 -5.25 8.53 -1.68
N GLU A 109 -6.02 9.27 -2.47
CA GLU A 109 -7.28 8.88 -3.07
C GLU A 109 -7.14 8.99 -4.60
N CYS A 110 -7.69 8.02 -5.32
CA CYS A 110 -7.76 8.06 -6.78
C CYS A 110 -8.98 7.26 -7.26
N VAL A 111 -9.09 7.10 -8.57
CA VAL A 111 -10.10 6.29 -9.25
C VAL A 111 -9.39 5.13 -9.94
N ASP A 112 -9.92 3.91 -9.78
CA ASP A 112 -9.40 2.73 -10.48
C ASP A 112 -9.91 2.65 -11.92
N LYS A 113 -9.39 1.71 -12.71
CA LYS A 113 -9.79 1.47 -14.11
C LYS A 113 -11.30 1.44 -14.36
N ASP A 114 -12.09 1.02 -13.36
CA ASP A 114 -13.55 0.86 -13.45
C ASP A 114 -14.31 2.13 -13.05
N GLY A 115 -13.61 3.24 -12.76
CA GLY A 115 -14.21 4.51 -12.39
C GLY A 115 -14.52 4.64 -10.89
N LEU A 116 -14.10 3.67 -10.07
CA LEU A 116 -14.43 3.63 -8.65
C LEU A 116 -13.37 4.33 -7.81
N LYS A 117 -13.83 5.26 -6.96
CA LYS A 117 -12.95 5.93 -5.99
C LYS A 117 -12.41 4.93 -4.98
N TYR A 118 -11.12 5.03 -4.67
CA TYR A 118 -10.46 4.25 -3.65
C TYR A 118 -9.41 5.07 -2.92
N ARG A 119 -9.06 4.63 -1.71
CA ARG A 119 -7.96 5.19 -0.91
C ARG A 119 -6.90 4.13 -0.69
N ALA A 120 -5.65 4.54 -0.70
CA ALA A 120 -4.52 3.65 -0.46
C ALA A 120 -3.34 4.38 0.17
N GLU A 121 -2.55 3.60 0.88
CA GLU A 121 -1.23 3.97 1.40
C GLU A 121 -0.19 3.31 0.51
N ARG A 122 0.63 4.11 -0.17
CA ARG A 122 1.75 3.63 -0.99
C ARG A 122 3.06 3.82 -0.26
N TRP A 123 3.84 2.74 -0.23
CA TRP A 123 5.22 2.75 0.23
C TRP A 123 6.15 2.78 -0.97
N VAL A 124 7.14 3.67 -0.93
CA VAL A 124 8.14 3.86 -1.99
C VAL A 124 9.53 3.77 -1.39
N PHE A 125 10.32 2.80 -1.86
CA PHE A 125 11.71 2.60 -1.47
C PHE A 125 12.64 3.22 -2.50
N PHE A 126 13.65 3.91 -2.02
CA PHE A 126 14.69 4.53 -2.82
C PHE A 126 16.06 3.94 -2.50
N ASP A 127 16.97 4.08 -3.46
CA ASP A 127 18.41 3.83 -3.26
C ASP A 127 19.03 4.77 -2.23
N LYS A 128 20.30 4.53 -1.91
CA LYS A 128 21.08 5.31 -0.93
C LYS A 128 21.10 6.80 -1.27
N ASP A 129 21.13 7.13 -2.56
CA ASP A 129 21.15 8.50 -3.06
C ASP A 129 19.76 9.17 -3.04
N GLY A 130 18.68 8.43 -2.76
CA GLY A 130 17.31 8.93 -2.77
C GLY A 130 16.83 9.32 -4.18
N LYS A 131 17.47 8.79 -5.22
CA LYS A 131 17.24 9.15 -6.62
C LYS A 131 16.37 8.13 -7.32
N ASN A 132 16.69 6.85 -7.19
CA ASN A 132 16.00 5.80 -7.94
C ASN A 132 14.98 5.09 -7.06
N VAL A 133 13.77 4.87 -7.59
CA VAL A 133 12.77 4.02 -6.94
C VAL A 133 13.16 2.56 -7.14
N ILE A 134 13.37 1.84 -6.04
CA ILE A 134 13.77 0.42 -6.04
C ILE A 134 12.54 -0.48 -5.98
N LYS A 135 11.56 -0.13 -5.15
CA LYS A 135 10.37 -0.94 -4.91
C LYS A 135 9.21 -0.06 -4.50
N THR A 136 8.02 -0.46 -4.88
CA THR A 136 6.79 0.07 -4.31
C THR A 136 5.83 -1.05 -3.93
N PHE A 137 4.95 -0.77 -2.98
CA PHE A 137 3.76 -1.57 -2.74
C PHE A 137 2.67 -0.69 -2.11
N GLU A 138 1.46 -1.21 -2.07
CA GLU A 138 0.29 -0.47 -1.61
C GLU A 138 -0.55 -1.30 -0.64
N ILE A 139 -1.17 -0.60 0.31
CA ILE A 139 -2.16 -1.14 1.24
C ILE A 139 -3.45 -0.35 1.04
N PRO A 140 -4.61 -1.02 0.87
CA PRO A 140 -5.88 -0.30 0.79
C PRO A 140 -6.18 0.38 2.12
N LEU A 141 -6.63 1.64 2.04
CA LEU A 141 -7.18 2.35 3.19
C LEU A 141 -8.71 2.15 3.23
N PRO A 142 -9.33 2.18 4.43
CA PRO A 142 -10.78 2.07 4.58
C PRO A 142 -11.57 3.21 3.90
#